data_AF-A0A6I2RIH0-F1
#
_entry.id   AF-A0A6I2RIH0-F1
#
_cell.length_a   1.000
_cell.length_b   1.000
_cell.length_c   1.000
_cell.angle_alpha   90.00
_cell.angle_beta   90.00
_cell.angle_gamma   90.00
#
_symmetry.space_group_name_H-M   'P 1'
#
loop_
_entity.id
_entity.type
_entity.pdbx_description
1 polymer ?
#
loop_
_entity_poly.entity_id
_entity_poly.type
_entity_poly.pdbx_seq_one_letter_code
_entity_poly.pdbx_strand_id
1 'polypeptide(L)'
;MGRKNQNNRNEQNNSVPPSIFFSSKISRGISGVLICLINLVALYYGIMNWNSFTREVLTDTINIGFTVVLAIVALAITVFQTDKELLEKRNSDENVKKVYLSYVFSIFPTISVLILGYLVAYAFENYPHIICLYFIATILILTECITGTMASFVAFLNIRD
;
A
#
# COMPACT_ATOMS: atom_id res chain seq x y z
N MET A 1 3.58 -68.77 5.98
CA MET A 1 2.32 -67.98 6.04
C MET A 1 2.54 -66.85 7.03
N GLY A 2 2.50 -65.55 6.74
CA GLY A 2 2.25 -64.75 5.54
C GLY A 2 2.53 -63.28 5.92
N ARG A 3 3.07 -62.49 4.99
CA ARG A 3 3.30 -61.04 5.11
C ARG A 3 1.99 -60.28 5.40
N LYS A 4 2.04 -59.22 6.21
CA LYS A 4 1.28 -57.97 5.98
C LYS A 4 2.09 -56.73 6.40
N ASN A 5 2.53 -55.99 5.38
CA ASN A 5 2.78 -54.56 5.44
C ASN A 5 1.46 -53.84 5.75
N GLN A 6 1.48 -52.84 6.63
CA GLN A 6 0.54 -51.73 6.57
C GLN A 6 1.28 -50.41 6.77
N ASN A 7 1.30 -49.66 5.68
CA ASN A 7 1.62 -48.25 5.55
C ASN A 7 0.81 -47.36 6.50
N ASN A 8 1.41 -46.20 6.80
CA ASN A 8 0.80 -44.88 6.97
C ASN A 8 -0.40 -44.75 7.90
N ARG A 9 -0.23 -43.96 8.98
CA ARG A 9 -1.06 -42.77 9.21
C ARG A 9 -0.67 -41.96 10.45
N ASN A 10 -0.92 -40.67 10.31
CA ASN A 10 -1.02 -39.63 11.33
C ASN A 10 0.29 -38.90 11.61
N GLU A 11 0.72 -38.07 10.64
CA GLU A 11 0.31 -36.65 10.62
C GLU A 11 0.88 -35.95 11.85
N GLN A 12 2.17 -35.62 11.70
CA GLN A 12 2.79 -34.52 12.41
C GLN A 12 1.82 -33.34 12.31
N ASN A 13 1.25 -33.02 13.46
CA ASN A 13 0.27 -31.97 13.69
C ASN A 13 0.99 -30.63 13.51
N ASN A 14 1.39 -30.32 12.29
CA ASN A 14 1.77 -28.99 11.85
C ASN A 14 0.46 -28.24 11.65
N SER A 15 -0.25 -27.99 12.75
CA SER A 15 -1.34 -27.04 12.78
C SER A 15 -0.71 -25.70 12.38
N VAL A 16 -0.85 -25.38 11.09
CA VAL A 16 -0.58 -24.07 10.52
C VAL A 16 -1.20 -23.08 11.50
N PRO A 17 -0.44 -22.09 12.03
CA PRO A 17 -0.98 -21.16 13.00
C PRO A 17 -2.25 -20.54 12.38
N PRO A 18 -3.36 -20.47 13.13
CA PRO A 18 -4.61 -19.96 12.60
C PRO A 18 -4.34 -18.60 11.98
N SER A 19 -4.72 -18.47 10.71
CA SER A 19 -4.51 -17.30 9.88
C SER A 19 -4.68 -16.01 10.68
N ILE A 20 -3.57 -15.34 10.98
CA ILE A 20 -3.54 -14.03 11.65
C ILE A 20 -4.17 -12.95 10.75
N PHE A 21 -4.46 -13.30 9.49
CA PHE A 21 -5.18 -12.48 8.53
C PHE A 21 -6.69 -12.68 8.68
N PHE A 22 -7.37 -11.66 9.21
CA PHE A 22 -8.82 -11.54 9.12
C PHE A 22 -9.29 -11.79 7.69
N SER A 23 -10.42 -12.53 7.54
CA SER A 23 -11.08 -12.78 6.25
C SER A 23 -11.05 -11.53 5.38
N SER A 24 -10.51 -11.68 4.16
CA SER A 24 -10.19 -10.60 3.21
C SER A 24 -11.34 -9.64 2.89
N LYS A 25 -12.59 -9.98 3.24
CA LYS A 25 -13.78 -9.15 3.06
C LYS A 25 -13.97 -8.11 4.17
N ILE A 26 -13.72 -8.48 5.44
CA ILE A 26 -13.95 -7.59 6.59
C ILE A 26 -12.80 -6.58 6.71
N SER A 27 -11.55 -7.02 6.52
CA SER A 27 -10.38 -6.14 6.53
C SER A 27 -10.42 -5.10 5.41
N ARG A 28 -10.92 -5.46 4.21
CA ARG A 28 -11.16 -4.52 3.11
C ARG A 28 -12.21 -3.47 3.46
N GLY A 29 -13.30 -3.88 4.10
CA GLY A 29 -14.36 -2.97 4.55
C GLY A 29 -13.85 -1.95 5.56
N ILE A 30 -13.12 -2.42 6.58
CA ILE A 30 -12.55 -1.55 7.62
C ILE A 30 -11.51 -0.58 7.03
N SER A 31 -10.63 -1.07 6.14
CA SER A 31 -9.65 -0.22 5.45
C SER A 31 -10.33 0.86 4.61
N GLY A 32 -11.37 0.50 3.84
CA GLY A 32 -12.12 1.46 3.03
C GLY A 32 -12.82 2.55 3.86
N VAL A 33 -13.40 2.19 5.00
CA VAL A 33 -13.98 3.18 5.93
C VAL A 33 -12.91 4.11 6.48
N LEU A 34 -11.75 3.57 6.87
CA LEU A 34 -10.65 4.38 7.40
C LEU A 34 -10.10 5.36 6.36
N ILE A 35 -9.92 4.92 5.11
CA ILE A 35 -9.52 5.78 3.98
C ILE A 35 -10.55 6.88 3.74
N CYS A 36 -11.84 6.55 3.79
CA CYS A 36 -12.92 7.53 3.66
C CYS A 36 -12.86 8.60 4.76
N LEU A 37 -12.64 8.19 6.02
CA LEU A 37 -12.48 9.12 7.14
C LEU A 37 -11.25 10.02 6.97
N ILE A 38 -10.12 9.47 6.55
CA ILE A 38 -8.89 10.26 6.30
C ILE A 38 -9.16 11.33 5.24
N ASN A 39 -9.78 10.95 4.12
CA ASN A 39 -10.10 11.88 3.04
C ASN A 39 -11.10 12.95 3.45
N LEU A 40 -12.10 12.59 4.26
CA LEU A 40 -13.09 13.53 4.80
C LEU A 40 -12.44 14.55 5.75
N VAL A 41 -11.56 14.09 6.64
CA VAL A 41 -10.81 14.97 7.55
C VAL A 41 -9.88 15.91 6.77
N ALA A 42 -9.16 15.40 5.77
CA ALA A 42 -8.28 16.22 4.93
C ALA A 42 -9.05 17.29 4.15
N LEU A 43 -10.22 16.93 3.60
CA LEU A 43 -11.09 17.85 2.88
C LEU A 43 -11.68 18.91 3.82
N TYR A 44 -12.14 18.51 5.00
CA TYR A 44 -12.62 19.45 6.03
C TYR A 44 -11.51 20.43 6.46
N TYR A 45 -10.31 19.92 6.72
CA TYR A 45 -9.16 20.74 7.10
C TYR A 45 -8.78 21.74 6.00
N GLY A 46 -8.77 21.30 4.74
CA GLY A 46 -8.51 22.16 3.59
C GLY A 46 -9.55 23.27 3.42
N ILE A 47 -10.84 22.95 3.53
CA ILE A 47 -11.91 23.95 3.43
C ILE A 47 -11.82 24.97 4.58
N MET A 48 -11.61 24.52 5.81
CA MET A 48 -11.55 25.39 6.97
C MET A 48 -10.35 26.36 6.91
N ASN A 49 -9.24 25.93 6.31
CA ASN A 49 -7.99 26.70 6.23
C ASN A 49 -7.68 27.24 4.82
N TRP A 50 -8.70 27.34 3.95
CA TRP A 50 -8.54 27.65 2.52
C TRP A 50 -7.70 28.90 2.20
N ASN A 51 -7.69 29.89 3.10
CA ASN A 51 -6.97 31.16 2.94
C ASN A 51 -5.65 31.24 3.74
N SER A 52 -5.37 30.23 4.56
CA SER A 52 -4.28 30.27 5.55
C SER A 52 -3.24 29.19 5.35
N PHE A 53 -3.33 28.44 4.24
CA PHE A 53 -2.35 27.41 3.89
C PHE A 53 -0.99 28.02 3.57
N THR A 54 0.05 27.52 4.24
CA THR A 54 1.43 27.95 4.03
C THR A 54 2.22 26.87 3.31
N ARG A 55 3.36 27.26 2.73
CA ARG A 55 4.32 26.31 2.14
C ARG A 55 4.76 25.23 3.13
N GLU A 56 4.89 25.59 4.41
CA GLU A 56 5.39 24.69 5.47
C GLU A 56 4.44 23.51 5.66
N VAL A 57 3.13 23.79 5.72
CA VAL A 57 2.10 22.74 5.84
C VAL A 57 2.16 21.77 4.65
N LEU A 58 2.31 22.29 3.43
CA LEU A 58 2.40 21.45 2.23
C LEU A 58 3.70 20.64 2.21
N THR A 59 4.83 21.26 2.52
CA THR A 59 6.14 20.59 2.60
C THR A 59 6.16 19.48 3.65
N ASP A 60 5.61 19.72 4.84
CA ASP A 60 5.51 18.70 5.89
C ASP A 60 4.62 17.55 5.46
N THR A 61 3.51 17.84 4.78
CA THR A 61 2.62 16.82 4.21
C THR A 61 3.35 15.96 3.17
N ILE A 62 4.15 16.57 2.31
CA ILE A 62 4.95 15.87 1.30
C ILE A 62 6.01 14.99 1.97
N ASN A 63 6.69 15.48 3.01
CA ASN A 63 7.66 14.70 3.78
C ASN A 63 7.03 13.44 4.39
N ILE A 64 5.84 13.58 4.97
CA ILE A 64 5.05 12.44 5.49
C ILE A 64 4.70 11.49 4.33
N GLY A 65 4.24 12.03 3.19
CA GLY A 65 3.93 11.25 1.99
C GLY A 65 5.11 10.43 1.50
N PHE A 66 6.31 11.01 1.41
CA PHE A 66 7.54 10.29 1.06
C PHE A 66 7.86 9.19 2.05
N THR A 67 7.72 9.46 3.35
CA THR A 67 7.94 8.45 4.40
C THR A 67 7.02 7.25 4.23
N VAL A 68 5.74 7.49 3.95
CA VAL A 68 4.75 6.44 3.70
C VAL A 68 5.10 5.65 2.44
N VAL A 69 5.43 6.33 1.33
CA VAL A 69 5.81 5.66 0.07
C VAL A 69 7.06 4.81 0.26
N LEU A 70 8.08 5.32 0.95
CA LEU A 70 9.30 4.57 1.25
C LEU A 70 9.01 3.34 2.13
N ALA A 71 8.10 3.46 3.11
CA ALA A 71 7.68 2.33 3.94
C ALA A 71 6.97 1.26 3.11
N ILE A 72 6.10 1.65 2.18
CA ILE A 72 5.43 0.71 1.28
C ILE A 72 6.46 0.01 0.39
N VAL A 73 7.38 0.76 -0.24
CA VAL A 73 8.49 0.21 -1.04
C VAL A 73 9.34 -0.76 -0.24
N ALA A 74 9.71 -0.41 1.00
CA ALA A 74 10.47 -1.28 1.88
C ALA A 74 9.72 -2.58 2.16
N LEU A 75 8.43 -2.51 2.54
CA LEU A 75 7.57 -3.68 2.77
C LEU A 75 7.52 -4.60 1.54
N ALA A 76 7.38 -4.03 0.34
CA ALA A 76 7.35 -4.83 -0.88
C ALA A 76 8.68 -5.53 -1.13
N ILE A 77 9.80 -4.84 -0.96
CA ILE A 77 11.13 -5.46 -1.08
C ILE A 77 11.28 -6.59 -0.05
N THR A 78 10.86 -6.40 1.20
CA THR A 78 10.95 -7.44 2.24
C THR A 78 10.12 -8.66 1.88
N VAL A 79 8.88 -8.47 1.40
CA VAL A 79 8.01 -9.57 0.95
C VAL A 79 8.64 -10.30 -0.24
N PHE A 80 9.13 -9.57 -1.25
CA PHE A 80 9.76 -10.18 -2.42
C PHE A 80 11.10 -10.87 -2.13
N GLN A 81 11.88 -10.38 -1.17
CA GLN A 81 13.14 -11.01 -0.77
C GLN A 81 12.90 -12.28 0.05
N THR A 82 11.94 -12.25 0.98
CA THR A 82 11.59 -13.42 1.81
C THR A 82 11.09 -14.58 0.94
N ASP A 83 10.36 -14.27 -0.13
CA ASP A 83 9.83 -15.28 -1.05
C ASP A 83 10.76 -15.61 -2.23
N LYS A 84 11.97 -15.04 -2.31
CA LYS A 84 12.91 -15.28 -3.43
C LYS A 84 13.36 -16.75 -3.49
N GLU A 85 13.52 -17.41 -2.34
CA GLU A 85 13.81 -18.86 -2.25
C GLU A 85 12.62 -19.74 -2.71
N LEU A 86 11.37 -19.27 -2.56
CA LEU A 86 10.17 -19.99 -3.01
C LEU A 86 9.84 -19.70 -4.49
N LEU A 87 10.12 -18.48 -4.96
CA LEU A 87 9.88 -18.03 -6.34
C LEU A 87 10.89 -18.60 -7.34
N GLU A 88 12.13 -18.89 -6.92
CA GLU A 88 13.14 -19.51 -7.80
C GLU A 88 12.67 -20.88 -8.33
N LYS A 89 11.84 -21.59 -7.56
CA LYS A 89 11.25 -22.88 -7.91
C LYS A 89 9.99 -22.78 -8.80
N ARG A 90 9.41 -21.58 -8.95
CA ARG A 90 8.11 -21.34 -9.62
C ARG A 90 8.20 -20.29 -10.73
N ASN A 91 9.38 -20.17 -11.36
CA ASN A 91 9.75 -19.20 -12.40
C ASN A 91 8.92 -19.23 -13.73
N SER A 92 7.71 -19.78 -13.73
CA SER A 92 6.81 -19.82 -14.88
C SER A 92 5.54 -18.97 -14.73
N ASP A 93 5.30 -18.31 -13.59
CA ASP A 93 4.04 -17.60 -13.37
C ASP A 93 4.09 -16.14 -13.81
N GLU A 94 3.54 -15.88 -15.01
CA GLU A 94 3.18 -14.57 -15.55
C GLU A 94 2.44 -13.67 -14.53
N ASN A 95 1.71 -14.29 -13.59
CA ASN A 95 1.01 -13.62 -12.50
C ASN A 95 1.93 -12.84 -11.55
N VAL A 96 3.14 -13.33 -11.26
CA VAL A 96 4.07 -12.63 -10.35
C VAL A 96 4.61 -11.35 -11.00
N LYS A 97 4.95 -11.41 -12.29
CA LYS A 97 5.34 -10.22 -13.07
C LYS A 97 4.21 -9.20 -13.13
N LYS A 98 2.96 -9.65 -13.30
CA LYS A 98 1.79 -8.77 -13.32
C LYS A 98 1.58 -8.03 -11.99
N VAL A 99 1.75 -8.72 -10.87
CA VAL A 99 1.66 -8.10 -9.53
C VAL A 99 2.78 -7.07 -9.32
N TYR A 100 4.02 -7.40 -9.69
CA TYR A 100 5.14 -6.47 -9.60
C TYR A 100 4.92 -5.21 -10.45
N LEU A 101 4.48 -5.40 -11.69
CA LEU A 101 4.20 -4.32 -12.62
C LEU A 101 3.07 -3.43 -12.08
N SER A 102 1.96 -4.03 -11.62
CA SER A 102 0.86 -3.31 -10.96
C SER A 102 1.32 -2.49 -9.77
N TYR A 103 2.26 -3.02 -8.97
CA TYR A 103 2.80 -2.33 -7.80
C TYR A 103 3.65 -1.12 -8.18
N VAL A 104 4.58 -1.27 -9.12
CA VAL A 104 5.43 -0.16 -9.61
C VAL A 104 4.58 0.95 -10.23
N PHE A 105 3.59 0.58 -11.06
CA PHE A 105 2.67 1.54 -11.67
C PHE A 105 1.77 2.25 -10.65
N SER A 106 1.49 1.64 -9.50
CA SER A 106 0.71 2.27 -8.43
C SER A 106 1.50 3.32 -7.63
N ILE A 107 2.83 3.23 -7.59
CA ILE A 107 3.68 4.11 -6.76
C ILE A 107 4.26 5.27 -7.55
N PHE A 108 4.59 5.04 -8.82
CA PHE A 108 5.22 6.04 -9.68
C PHE A 108 4.44 7.37 -9.79
N PRO A 109 3.10 7.37 -9.97
CA PRO A 109 2.31 8.60 -10.00
C PRO A 109 2.40 9.37 -8.67
N THR A 110 2.37 8.65 -7.55
CA THR A 110 2.45 9.25 -6.20
C THR A 110 3.79 9.93 -5.97
N ILE A 111 4.90 9.29 -6.33
CA ILE A 111 6.24 9.91 -6.23
C ILE A 111 6.30 11.19 -7.07
N SER A 112 5.73 11.15 -8.29
CA SER A 112 5.73 12.30 -9.19
C SER A 112 4.94 13.49 -8.60
N VAL A 113 3.79 13.21 -7.98
CA VAL A 113 2.98 14.22 -7.27
C VAL A 113 3.70 14.77 -6.05
N LEU A 114 4.39 13.94 -5.28
CA LEU A 114 5.16 14.41 -4.12
C LEU A 114 6.31 15.33 -4.52
N ILE A 115 7.05 15.00 -5.60
CA ILE A 115 8.11 15.86 -6.14
C ILE A 115 7.51 17.19 -6.64
N LEU A 116 6.43 17.11 -7.42
CA LEU A 116 5.74 18.28 -7.94
C LEU A 116 5.17 19.16 -6.81
N GLY A 117 4.78 18.55 -5.69
CA GLY A 117 4.33 19.27 -4.49
C GLY A 117 5.38 20.21 -3.92
N TYR A 118 6.67 19.84 -3.92
CA TYR A 118 7.73 20.78 -3.51
C TYR A 118 7.78 21.97 -4.45
N LEU A 119 7.73 21.72 -5.77
CA LEU A 119 7.74 22.79 -6.76
C LEU A 119 6.54 23.75 -6.55
N VAL A 120 5.36 23.20 -6.27
CA VAL A 120 4.15 23.98 -6.00
C VAL A 120 4.28 24.79 -4.71
N ALA A 121 4.82 24.20 -3.64
CA ALA A 121 5.03 24.86 -2.36
C ALA A 121 5.92 26.11 -2.49
N TYR A 122 6.97 26.04 -3.31
CA TYR A 122 7.88 27.17 -3.54
C TYR A 122 7.39 28.15 -4.61
N ALA A 123 6.79 27.66 -5.71
CA ALA A 123 6.36 28.53 -6.81
C ALA A 123 5.09 29.33 -6.50
N PHE A 124 4.21 28.78 -5.64
CA PHE A 124 2.90 29.35 -5.34
C PHE A 124 2.76 29.78 -3.86
N GLU A 125 3.88 30.13 -3.21
CA GLU A 125 3.91 30.55 -1.79
C GLU A 125 2.90 31.68 -1.47
N ASN A 126 2.66 32.59 -2.42
CA ASN A 126 1.72 33.71 -2.27
C ASN A 126 0.26 33.34 -2.59
N TYR A 127 -0.02 32.11 -3.01
CA TYR A 127 -1.34 31.64 -3.44
C TYR A 127 -1.83 30.48 -2.55
N PRO A 128 -2.33 30.77 -1.33
CA PRO A 128 -2.71 29.76 -0.35
C PRO A 128 -3.78 28.79 -0.88
N HIS A 129 -4.67 29.23 -1.77
CA HIS A 129 -5.70 28.37 -2.37
C HIS A 129 -5.11 27.28 -3.27
N ILE A 130 -4.03 27.59 -4.01
CA ILE A 130 -3.35 26.63 -4.89
C ILE A 130 -2.66 25.59 -4.02
N ILE A 131 -1.98 26.02 -2.96
CA ILE A 131 -1.34 25.15 -1.97
C ILE A 131 -2.39 24.24 -1.29
N CYS A 132 -3.54 24.79 -0.89
CA CYS A 132 -4.63 24.03 -0.29
C CYS A 132 -5.21 22.96 -1.24
N LEU A 133 -5.47 23.33 -2.50
CA LEU A 133 -5.93 22.37 -3.51
C LEU A 133 -4.91 21.24 -3.72
N TYR A 134 -3.63 21.60 -3.77
CA TYR A 134 -2.55 20.63 -3.94
C TYR A 134 -2.40 19.71 -2.72
N PHE A 135 -2.55 20.25 -1.51
CA PHE A 135 -2.57 19.47 -0.27
C PHE A 135 -3.68 18.41 -0.30
N ILE A 136 -4.92 18.81 -0.62
CA ILE A 136 -6.05 17.88 -0.70
C ILE A 136 -5.79 16.81 -1.77
N ALA A 137 -5.35 17.23 -2.96
CA ALA A 137 -5.02 16.30 -4.05
C ALA A 137 -3.93 15.31 -3.65
N THR A 138 -2.90 15.77 -2.92
CA THR A 138 -1.80 14.93 -2.45
C THR A 138 -2.32 13.84 -1.50
N ILE A 139 -3.18 14.19 -0.53
CA ILE A 139 -3.76 13.21 0.39
C ILE A 139 -4.63 12.19 -0.37
N LEU A 140 -5.47 12.63 -1.30
CA LEU A 140 -6.31 11.74 -2.10
C LEU A 140 -5.46 10.72 -2.87
N ILE A 141 -4.42 11.18 -3.57
CA ILE A 141 -3.52 10.32 -4.34
C ILE A 141 -2.71 9.38 -3.43
N LEU A 142 -2.31 9.86 -2.24
CA LEU A 142 -1.60 9.03 -1.27
C LEU A 142 -2.50 7.90 -0.74
N THR A 143 -3.77 8.21 -0.41
CA THR A 143 -4.72 7.18 0.03
C THR A 143 -5.08 6.18 -1.07
N GLU A 144 -5.18 6.64 -2.33
CA GLU A 144 -5.36 5.76 -3.47
C GLU A 144 -4.16 4.82 -3.66
N CYS A 145 -2.93 5.35 -3.50
CA CYS A 145 -1.70 4.54 -3.52
C CYS A 145 -1.69 3.47 -2.42
N ILE A 146 -2.05 3.83 -1.19
CA ILE A 146 -2.16 2.87 -0.08
C ILE A 146 -3.20 1.79 -0.40
N THR A 147 -4.34 2.17 -0.97
CA THR A 147 -5.41 1.23 -1.32
C THR A 147 -4.98 0.28 -2.45
N GLY A 148 -4.35 0.82 -3.50
CA GLY A 148 -3.84 0.07 -4.64
C GLY A 148 -2.76 -0.92 -4.23
N THR A 149 -1.79 -0.47 -3.44
CA THR A 149 -0.73 -1.32 -2.91
C THR A 149 -1.29 -2.41 -1.99
N MET A 150 -2.23 -2.08 -1.09
CA MET A 150 -2.91 -3.07 -0.25
C MET A 150 -3.68 -4.11 -1.07
N ALA A 151 -4.36 -3.70 -2.15
CA ALA A 151 -5.03 -4.63 -3.06
C ALA A 151 -4.04 -5.55 -3.78
N SER A 152 -2.90 -5.03 -4.24
CA SER A 152 -1.82 -5.83 -4.83
C SER A 152 -1.21 -6.81 -3.82
N PHE A 153 -1.00 -6.39 -2.57
CA PHE A 153 -0.51 -7.27 -1.50
C PHE A 153 -1.48 -8.40 -1.18
N VAL A 154 -2.78 -8.10 -1.05
CA VAL A 154 -3.80 -9.13 -0.82
C VAL A 154 -3.87 -10.10 -2.00
N ALA A 155 -3.79 -9.60 -3.24
CA ALA A 155 -3.76 -10.46 -4.42
C ALA A 155 -2.52 -11.38 -4.42
N PHE A 156 -1.35 -10.86 -4.03
CA PHE A 156 -0.12 -11.65 -3.89
C PHE A 156 -0.26 -12.75 -2.83
N LEU A 157 -0.77 -12.43 -1.64
CA LEU A 157 -0.98 -13.40 -0.58
C LEU A 157 -2.03 -14.45 -0.95
N ASN A 158 -3.08 -14.07 -1.68
CA ASN A 158 -4.13 -15.00 -2.10
C ASN A 158 -3.71 -15.90 -3.29
N ILE A 159 -2.62 -15.59 -3.99
CA ILE A 159 -1.97 -16.52 -4.95
C ILE A 159 -1.11 -17.56 -4.20
N ARG A 160 -0.71 -17.25 -2.96
CA ARG A 160 0.14 -18.09 -2.12
C ARG A 160 -0.64 -19.19 -1.38
N ASP A 161 -1.85 -18.89 -0.92
CA ASP A 161 -2.80 -19.84 -0.32
C ASP A 161 -3.48 -20.74 -1.38
#